data_AF-A0AAE3M7J9-F1
#
_entry.id   AF-A0AAE3M7J9-F1
#
_cell.length_a   1.000
_cell.length_b   1.000
_cell.length_c   1.000
_cell.angle_alpha   90.00
_cell.angle_beta   90.00
_cell.angle_gamma   90.00
#
_symmetry.space_group_name_H-M   'P 1'
#
loop_
_entity.id
_entity.type
_entity.pdbx_description
1 polymer ?
#
loop_
_entity_poly.entity_id
_entity_poly.type
_entity_poly.pdbx_seq_one_letter_code
_entity_poly.pdbx_strand_id
1 'polypeptide(L)'
;MRILSIISLAVILFCSSCGNLYNDLDLGANFYYQTEPSFNNIVIPDNNETPYSIGSLVIRNIESLGFNKDFILATSIRNDIIFYWIIDKNLESTKLGHDQYSNLKLSNVMQPDSIEFYNFKSKQNIDLRPKLYYQKQAGWKK
;
A
#
# COMPACT_ATOMS: atom_id res chain seq x y z
N MET A 1 -10.61 56.32 0.43
CA MET A 1 -10.42 55.24 -0.56
C MET A 1 -9.06 54.59 -0.34
N ARG A 2 -9.01 53.25 -0.38
CA ARG A 2 -7.81 52.38 -0.46
C ARG A 2 -7.04 52.09 0.84
N ILE A 3 -7.66 51.35 1.76
CA ILE A 3 -7.00 50.24 2.47
C ILE A 3 -8.04 49.12 2.63
N LEU A 4 -8.46 48.55 1.50
CA LEU A 4 -8.95 47.18 1.44
C LEU A 4 -8.00 46.47 0.47
N SER A 5 -7.81 45.16 0.67
CA SER A 5 -7.07 44.25 -0.22
C SER A 5 -5.68 43.80 0.24
N ILE A 6 -5.48 43.52 1.54
CA ILE A 6 -4.36 42.65 1.99
C ILE A 6 -4.85 41.63 3.02
N ILE A 7 -5.96 40.96 2.77
CA ILE A 7 -6.32 39.70 3.47
C ILE A 7 -7.07 38.81 2.45
N SER A 8 -6.40 38.45 1.36
CA SER A 8 -6.92 37.49 0.37
C SER A 8 -5.76 36.69 -0.24
N LEU A 9 -4.84 36.21 0.61
CA LEU A 9 -3.68 35.44 0.18
C LEU A 9 -3.31 34.30 1.16
N ALA A 10 -4.20 33.90 2.07
CA ALA A 10 -3.86 32.95 3.13
C ALA A 10 -4.73 31.68 3.21
N VAL A 11 -5.75 31.49 2.36
CA VAL A 11 -6.59 30.27 2.43
C VAL A 11 -6.99 29.77 1.04
N ILE A 12 -6.01 29.55 0.16
CA ILE A 12 -6.18 28.71 -1.04
C ILE A 12 -5.12 27.58 -1.03
N LEU A 13 -4.76 27.09 0.17
CA LEU A 13 -3.79 26.00 0.35
C LEU A 13 -4.43 24.63 0.56
N PHE A 14 -5.73 24.46 0.29
CA PHE A 14 -6.44 23.18 0.43
C PHE A 14 -7.12 22.67 -0.85
N CYS A 15 -6.62 23.06 -2.02
CA CYS A 15 -6.73 22.25 -3.23
C CYS A 15 -5.31 21.74 -3.50
N SER A 16 -4.98 20.44 -3.43
CA SER A 16 -5.66 19.35 -4.11
C SER A 16 -5.30 18.02 -3.43
N SER A 17 -6.16 17.53 -2.54
CA SER A 17 -6.22 16.08 -2.38
C SER A 17 -7.04 15.57 -3.55
N CYS A 18 -6.40 15.32 -4.70
CA CYS A 18 -6.89 14.28 -5.60
C CYS A 18 -6.85 13.00 -4.78
N GLY A 19 -7.92 12.76 -4.02
CA GLY A 19 -8.07 11.57 -3.21
C GLY A 19 -7.95 10.39 -4.15
N ASN A 20 -7.07 9.46 -3.80
CA ASN A 20 -7.03 8.17 -4.45
C ASN A 20 -8.47 7.61 -4.45
N LEU A 21 -8.95 7.10 -5.59
CA LEU A 21 -10.38 6.92 -5.89
C LEU A 21 -11.16 6.10 -4.82
N TYR A 22 -10.45 5.36 -3.95
CA TYR A 22 -10.99 4.48 -2.90
C TYR A 22 -10.44 4.71 -1.48
N ASN A 23 -9.78 5.84 -1.18
CA ASN A 23 -9.09 6.08 0.10
C ASN A 23 -8.04 5.00 0.43
N ASP A 24 -7.38 4.46 -0.59
CA ASP A 24 -6.30 3.50 -0.38
C ASP A 24 -5.10 4.18 0.27
N LEU A 25 -4.44 3.43 1.14
CA LEU A 25 -3.25 3.88 1.83
C LEU A 25 -2.06 3.84 0.85
N ASP A 26 -1.51 5.01 0.54
CA ASP A 26 -0.27 5.12 -0.24
C ASP A 26 0.91 4.55 0.57
N LEU A 27 1.58 3.54 0.00
CA LEU A 27 2.75 2.89 0.57
C LEU A 27 4.07 3.41 -0.03
N GLY A 28 4.00 4.30 -1.02
CA GLY A 28 5.11 4.80 -1.82
C GLY A 28 5.50 3.87 -2.97
N ALA A 29 6.31 4.38 -3.89
CA ALA A 29 6.79 3.66 -5.08
C ALA A 29 5.65 3.02 -5.91
N ASN A 30 4.54 3.74 -6.06
CA ASN A 30 3.32 3.34 -6.77
C ASN A 30 2.57 2.14 -6.16
N PHE A 31 2.89 1.73 -4.93
CA PHE A 31 2.12 0.71 -4.22
C PHE A 31 1.05 1.32 -3.34
N TYR A 32 -0.14 0.74 -3.36
CA TYR A 32 -1.28 1.14 -2.54
C TYR A 32 -1.84 -0.05 -1.80
N TYR A 33 -2.28 0.18 -0.56
CA TYR A 33 -3.01 -0.80 0.23
C TYR A 33 -4.49 -0.45 0.25
N GLN A 34 -5.31 -1.37 -0.26
CA GLN A 34 -6.76 -1.29 -0.18
C GLN A 34 -7.20 -1.51 1.26
N THR A 35 -7.82 -0.49 1.87
CA THR A 35 -8.19 -0.51 3.28
C THR A 35 -9.61 -0.99 3.52
N GLU A 36 -10.41 -1.17 2.46
CA GLU A 36 -11.80 -1.61 2.56
C GLU A 36 -11.90 -3.03 3.17
N PRO A 37 -12.88 -3.32 4.04
CA PRO A 37 -13.02 -4.66 4.64
C PRO A 37 -13.14 -5.81 3.64
N SER A 38 -13.74 -5.55 2.48
CA SER A 38 -13.92 -6.52 1.38
C SER A 38 -12.68 -6.68 0.51
N PHE A 39 -11.76 -5.71 0.55
CA PHE A 39 -10.57 -5.65 -0.30
C PHE A 39 -9.36 -5.25 0.55
N ASN A 40 -8.61 -6.24 1.01
CA ASN A 40 -7.36 -6.07 1.77
C ASN A 40 -6.16 -6.52 0.94
N ASN A 41 -5.84 -5.79 -0.12
CA ASN A 41 -4.80 -6.15 -1.08
C ASN A 41 -3.74 -5.04 -1.21
N ILE A 42 -2.54 -5.42 -1.63
CA ILE A 42 -1.55 -4.48 -2.18
C ILE A 42 -1.68 -4.49 -3.70
N VAL A 43 -1.78 -3.31 -4.29
CA VAL A 43 -2.01 -3.08 -5.71
C VAL A 43 -1.04 -2.04 -6.25
N ILE A 44 -0.82 -2.05 -7.56
CA ILE A 44 -0.26 -0.94 -8.32
C ILE A 44 -1.31 -0.44 -9.31
N PRO A 45 -1.44 0.87 -9.59
CA PRO A 45 -2.43 1.35 -10.54
C PRO A 45 -2.10 0.92 -11.97
N ASP A 46 -3.08 0.41 -12.72
CA ASP A 46 -2.91 0.05 -14.13
C ASP A 46 -2.96 1.28 -15.05
N ASN A 47 -3.78 2.27 -14.71
CA ASN A 47 -3.92 3.55 -15.42
C ASN A 47 -4.66 4.57 -14.53
N ASN A 48 -4.75 5.84 -14.95
CA ASN A 48 -5.36 6.92 -14.16
C ASN A 48 -6.90 6.91 -14.14
N GLU A 49 -7.56 6.18 -15.06
CA GLU A 49 -9.02 6.22 -15.24
C GLU A 49 -9.72 5.03 -14.55
N THR A 50 -9.07 3.87 -14.52
CA THR A 50 -9.49 2.61 -13.91
C THR A 50 -8.28 2.01 -13.18
N PRO A 51 -7.94 2.54 -11.99
CA PRO A 51 -6.65 2.23 -11.37
C PRO A 51 -6.50 0.76 -10.99
N TYR A 52 -7.58 0.04 -10.72
CA TYR A 52 -7.48 -1.33 -10.21
C TYR A 52 -8.28 -2.34 -11.04
N SER A 53 -7.68 -2.85 -12.11
CA SER A 53 -8.18 -4.09 -12.73
C SER A 53 -7.70 -5.32 -11.95
N ILE A 54 -8.16 -6.53 -12.32
CA ILE A 54 -7.59 -7.77 -11.77
C ILE A 54 -6.06 -7.82 -11.99
N GLY A 55 -5.55 -7.21 -13.06
CA GLY A 55 -4.11 -7.14 -13.38
C GLY A 55 -3.29 -6.26 -12.45
N SER A 56 -3.93 -5.42 -11.65
CA SER A 56 -3.30 -4.43 -10.76
C SER A 56 -2.81 -5.04 -9.44
N LEU A 57 -3.14 -6.32 -9.20
CA LEU A 57 -3.03 -6.93 -7.88
C LEU A 57 -1.68 -7.62 -7.67
N VAL A 58 -0.91 -7.08 -6.72
CA VAL A 58 0.40 -7.60 -6.33
C VAL A 58 0.29 -8.64 -5.21
N ILE A 59 -0.41 -8.33 -4.11
CA ILE A 59 -0.56 -9.28 -2.98
C ILE A 59 -2.00 -9.26 -2.49
N ARG A 60 -2.63 -10.43 -2.34
CA ARG A 60 -4.01 -10.55 -1.82
C ARG A 60 -4.06 -10.83 -0.34
N ASN A 61 -5.21 -10.54 0.27
CA ASN A 61 -5.58 -11.03 1.59
C ASN A 61 -4.56 -10.70 2.69
N ILE A 62 -4.13 -9.44 2.73
CA ILE A 62 -3.19 -8.93 3.72
C ILE A 62 -3.78 -9.06 5.13
N GLU A 63 -3.03 -9.68 6.04
CA GLU A 63 -3.37 -9.79 7.45
C GLU A 63 -2.63 -8.77 8.30
N SER A 64 -1.36 -8.52 7.99
CA SER A 64 -0.56 -7.48 8.63
C SER A 64 0.29 -6.75 7.59
N LEU A 65 0.49 -5.46 7.82
CA LEU A 65 1.24 -4.57 6.96
C LEU A 65 2.12 -3.66 7.81
N GLY A 66 3.28 -3.30 7.28
CA GLY A 66 4.19 -2.33 7.86
C GLY A 66 5.15 -1.83 6.79
N PHE A 67 5.53 -0.57 6.82
CA PHE A 67 6.37 0.01 5.79
C PHE A 67 7.18 1.19 6.35
N ASN A 68 8.33 1.44 5.73
CA ASN A 68 9.13 2.65 5.95
C ASN A 68 9.38 3.32 4.59
N LYS A 69 10.42 4.15 4.43
CA LYS A 69 10.72 4.77 3.13
C LYS A 69 11.22 3.77 2.08
N ASP A 70 11.90 2.70 2.49
CA ASP A 70 12.66 1.78 1.64
C ASP A 70 11.91 0.48 1.34
N PHE A 71 11.11 -0.01 2.29
CA PHE A 71 10.49 -1.33 2.21
C PHE A 71 9.02 -1.32 2.62
N ILE A 72 8.28 -2.27 2.04
CA ILE A 72 6.95 -2.69 2.49
C ILE A 72 7.06 -4.15 2.93
N LEU A 73 6.59 -4.43 4.14
CA LEU A 73 6.46 -5.78 4.67
C LEU A 73 4.99 -6.11 4.83
N ALA A 74 4.60 -7.29 4.38
CA ALA A 74 3.24 -7.76 4.55
C ALA A 74 3.19 -9.25 4.88
N THR A 75 2.15 -9.64 5.61
CA THR A 75 1.72 -11.04 5.71
C THR A 75 0.38 -11.19 5.03
N SER A 76 0.13 -12.33 4.42
CA SER A 76 -1.17 -12.67 3.84
C SER A 76 -1.58 -14.08 4.20
N ILE A 77 -2.89 -14.35 4.23
CA ILE A 77 -3.42 -15.69 4.45
C ILE A 77 -4.15 -16.23 3.21
N ARG A 78 -3.85 -17.48 2.85
CA ARG A 78 -4.58 -18.21 1.81
C ARG A 78 -4.64 -19.69 2.17
N ASN A 79 -5.83 -20.29 2.13
CA ASN A 79 -6.05 -21.69 2.49
C ASN A 79 -5.39 -22.05 3.83
N ASP A 80 -5.55 -21.18 4.83
CA ASP A 80 -4.95 -21.29 6.17
C ASP A 80 -3.41 -21.26 6.25
N ILE A 81 -2.73 -20.98 5.13
CA ILE A 81 -1.29 -20.80 5.05
C ILE A 81 -0.95 -19.32 5.10
N ILE A 82 0.01 -18.96 5.95
CA ILE A 82 0.57 -17.61 6.06
C ILE A 82 1.75 -17.48 5.10
N PHE A 83 1.72 -16.42 4.29
CA PHE A 83 2.79 -16.03 3.40
C PHE A 83 3.39 -14.71 3.86
N TYR A 84 4.69 -14.55 3.64
CA TYR A 84 5.48 -13.38 4.06
C TYR A 84 6.01 -12.69 2.82
N TRP A 85 5.94 -11.36 2.80
CA TRP A 85 6.26 -10.57 1.62
C TRP A 85 7.14 -9.39 1.97
N ILE A 86 8.18 -9.17 1.18
CA ILE A 86 8.98 -7.94 1.22
C ILE A 86 8.93 -7.32 -0.18
N ILE A 87 8.62 -6.03 -0.22
CA ILE A 87 8.73 -5.20 -1.42
C ILE A 87 9.86 -4.20 -1.19
N ASP A 88 10.85 -4.21 -2.08
CA ASP A 88 11.91 -3.21 -2.11
C ASP A 88 11.49 -2.03 -2.99
N LYS A 89 11.39 -0.84 -2.41
CA LYS A 89 10.96 0.38 -3.10
C LYS A 89 12.10 1.07 -3.83
N ASN A 90 13.35 0.66 -3.58
CA ASN A 90 14.53 1.19 -4.24
C ASN A 90 14.86 0.44 -5.54
N LEU A 91 14.23 -0.71 -5.77
CA LEU A 91 14.37 -1.47 -7.01
C LEU A 91 13.27 -1.11 -8.00
N GLU A 92 13.65 -0.98 -9.28
CA GLU A 92 12.68 -0.81 -10.35
C GLU A 92 11.77 -2.05 -10.44
N SER A 93 10.46 -1.78 -10.47
CA SER A 93 9.44 -2.81 -10.56
C SER A 93 9.21 -3.21 -12.02
N THR A 94 9.68 -4.41 -12.39
CA THR A 94 9.45 -5.01 -13.70
C THR A 94 8.44 -6.14 -13.57
N LYS A 95 7.44 -6.17 -14.46
CA LYS A 95 6.48 -7.28 -14.56
C LYS A 95 7.18 -8.54 -15.04
N LEU A 96 7.22 -9.55 -14.19
CA LEU A 96 7.78 -10.88 -14.48
C LEU A 96 6.72 -11.87 -14.97
N GLY A 97 5.44 -11.51 -14.87
CA GLY A 97 4.32 -12.33 -15.32
C GLY A 97 3.21 -12.39 -14.26
N HIS A 98 2.65 -13.58 -14.12
CA HIS A 98 1.54 -13.89 -13.21
C HIS A 98 1.93 -15.14 -12.40
N ASP A 99 1.45 -15.26 -11.17
CA ASP A 99 1.58 -16.51 -10.42
C ASP A 99 0.25 -16.88 -9.74
N GLN A 100 0.21 -18.04 -9.09
CA GLN A 100 -0.99 -18.54 -8.43
C GLN A 100 -1.39 -17.74 -7.15
N TYR A 101 -0.47 -16.92 -6.63
CA TYR A 101 -0.57 -16.19 -5.37
C TYR A 101 -0.58 -14.66 -5.54
N SER A 102 -0.29 -14.15 -6.73
CA SER A 102 -0.34 -12.76 -7.17
C SER A 102 -0.89 -12.70 -8.58
N ASN A 103 -1.79 -11.75 -8.87
CA ASN A 103 -2.15 -11.53 -10.27
C ASN A 103 -1.05 -10.78 -11.01
N LEU A 104 0.00 -10.34 -10.31
CA LEU A 104 1.12 -9.62 -10.88
C LEU A 104 2.38 -9.94 -10.09
N LYS A 105 3.28 -10.69 -10.75
CA LYS A 105 4.60 -10.97 -10.21
C LYS A 105 5.56 -9.85 -10.62
N LEU A 106 6.24 -9.26 -9.63
CA LEU A 106 7.16 -8.14 -9.82
C LEU A 106 8.57 -8.51 -9.38
N SER A 107 9.58 -7.94 -10.04
CA SER A 107 11.01 -8.17 -9.74
C SER A 107 11.44 -7.72 -8.36
N ASN A 108 10.78 -6.71 -7.80
CA ASN A 108 11.09 -6.13 -6.50
C ASN A 108 10.25 -6.69 -5.35
N VAL A 109 9.45 -7.72 -5.61
CA VAL A 109 8.62 -8.42 -4.61
C VAL A 109 9.22 -9.80 -4.36
N MET A 110 9.56 -10.07 -3.11
CA MET A 110 10.08 -11.37 -2.66
C MET A 110 9.18 -12.00 -1.60
N GLN A 111 9.21 -13.33 -1.58
CA GLN A 111 8.44 -14.14 -0.64
C GLN A 111 9.39 -14.99 0.22
N PRO A 112 9.99 -14.42 1.28
CA PRO A 112 10.89 -15.15 2.18
C PRO A 112 10.15 -16.13 3.09
N ASP A 113 10.91 -16.94 3.82
CA ASP A 113 10.36 -17.68 4.96
C ASP A 113 10.10 -16.77 6.18
N SER A 114 9.49 -17.33 7.23
CA SER A 114 9.13 -16.58 8.43
C SER A 114 10.34 -16.05 9.20
N ILE A 115 11.43 -16.83 9.27
CA ILE A 115 12.64 -16.49 10.02
C ILE A 115 13.33 -15.32 9.33
N GLU A 116 13.55 -15.42 8.03
CA GLU A 116 14.11 -14.37 7.19
C GLU A 116 13.28 -13.09 7.28
N PHE A 117 11.95 -13.20 7.19
CA PHE A 117 11.04 -12.05 7.28
C PHE A 117 11.14 -11.31 8.62
N TYR A 118 11.08 -12.01 9.76
CA TYR A 118 11.11 -11.35 11.07
C TYR A 118 12.50 -10.81 11.42
N ASN A 119 13.56 -11.47 10.95
CA ASN A 119 14.92 -10.93 11.03
C ASN A 119 15.05 -9.63 10.22
N PHE A 120 14.53 -9.62 8.99
CA PHE A 120 14.52 -8.44 8.14
C PHE A 120 13.69 -7.31 8.75
N LYS A 121 12.47 -7.59 9.24
CA LYS A 121 11.60 -6.64 9.96
C LYS A 121 12.34 -5.94 11.09
N SER A 122 13.05 -6.72 11.91
CA SER A 122 13.78 -6.20 13.07
C SER A 122 14.97 -5.34 12.63
N LYS A 123 15.72 -5.80 11.62
CA LYS A 123 16.84 -5.06 11.04
C LYS A 123 16.42 -3.72 10.45
N GLN A 124 15.27 -3.67 9.76
CA GLN A 124 14.75 -2.46 9.14
C GLN A 124 13.90 -1.59 10.09
N ASN A 125 13.71 -2.03 11.35
CA ASN A 125 12.87 -1.37 12.34
C ASN A 125 11.46 -1.04 11.83
N ILE A 126 10.81 -2.01 11.18
CA ILE A 126 9.46 -1.83 10.64
C ILE A 126 8.44 -2.39 11.63
N ASP A 127 7.46 -1.57 11.96
CA ASP A 127 6.34 -1.94 12.82
C ASP A 127 5.21 -2.56 11.98
N LEU A 128 4.79 -3.78 12.35
CA LEU A 128 3.71 -4.49 11.66
C LEU A 128 2.42 -4.27 12.41
N ARG A 129 1.40 -3.80 11.70
CA ARG A 129 0.06 -3.60 12.24
C ARG A 129 -0.94 -4.50 11.53
N PRO A 130 -1.94 -5.04 12.26
CA PRO A 130 -2.97 -5.88 11.65
C PRO A 130 -3.85 -5.04 10.71
N LYS A 131 -4.48 -5.67 9.72
CA LYS A 131 -5.41 -5.01 8.78
C LYS A 131 -6.50 -4.16 9.47
N LEU A 132 -6.95 -4.59 10.66
CA LEU A 132 -7.94 -3.88 11.48
C LEU A 132 -7.47 -2.48 11.89
N TYR A 133 -6.17 -2.31 12.14
CA TYR A 133 -5.59 -1.01 12.47
C TYR A 133 -5.81 -0.03 11.31
N TYR A 134 -5.44 -0.43 10.09
CA TYR A 134 -5.59 0.40 8.90
C TYR A 134 -7.05 0.63 8.51
N GLN A 135 -7.90 -0.39 8.63
CA GLN A 135 -9.36 -0.26 8.44
C GLN A 135 -9.95 0.79 9.37
N LYS A 136 -9.51 0.82 10.64
CA LYS A 136 -9.96 1.84 11.60
C LYS A 136 -9.46 3.24 11.24
N GLN A 137 -8.19 3.38 10.85
CA GLN A 137 -7.64 4.67 10.39
C GLN A 137 -8.37 5.22 9.16
N ALA A 138 -8.79 4.34 8.25
CA ALA A 138 -9.55 4.69 7.06
C ALA A 138 -11.08 4.85 7.31
N GLY A 139 -11.56 4.68 8.55
CA GLY A 139 -12.96 4.89 8.92
C GLY A 139 -13.91 3.71 8.64
N TRP A 140 -13.39 2.55 8.23
CA TRP A 140 -14.19 1.36 7.93
C TRP A 140 -14.63 0.56 9.16
N LYS A 141 -13.93 0.72 10.29
CA LYS A 141 -14.27 0.07 11.57
C LYS A 141 -14.17 1.08 12.71
N LYS A 142 -15.22 1.16 13.53
CA LYS A 142 -15.28 2.01 14.73
C LYS A 142 -14.71 1.25 15.93
#